data_AF-A0A2E2VXQ9-F1
#
_entry.id   AF-A0A2E2VXQ9-F1
#
_cell.length_a   1.000
_cell.length_b   1.000
_cell.length_c   1.000
_cell.angle_alpha   90.00
_cell.angle_beta   90.00
_cell.angle_gamma   90.00
#
_symmetry.space_group_name_H-M   'P 1'
#
loop_
_entity.id
_entity.type
_entity.pdbx_description
1 polymer ?
#
loop_
_entity_poly.entity_id
_entity_poly.type
_entity_poly.pdbx_seq_one_letter_code
_entity_poly.pdbx_strand_id
1 'polypeptide(L)'
;MKNLVLYLLALVNQKTSINSFIYYLCISFCKLRLYKFNNFMIKIYTTNWCPSCNYAKKLFDELSLDYQEINIESEDISRKQLLELTGGYSVPQIIINDKAIGGYDNLLFLYQNNKLNQLINNDE
;
A
#
# COMPACT_ATOMS: atom_id res chain seq x y z
N MET A 1 55.08 -17.29 -35.45
CA MET A 1 54.78 -16.05 -34.68
C MET A 1 53.34 -16.09 -34.17
N LYS A 2 53.03 -17.16 -33.43
CA LYS A 2 51.96 -17.16 -32.44
C LYS A 2 52.46 -16.33 -31.25
N ASN A 3 51.56 -15.81 -30.43
CA ASN A 3 51.79 -15.55 -29.00
C ASN A 3 52.30 -14.19 -28.50
N LEU A 4 52.32 -13.10 -29.29
CA LEU A 4 52.56 -11.76 -28.70
C LEU A 4 51.32 -10.84 -28.73
N VAL A 5 50.59 -10.79 -29.86
CA VAL A 5 49.37 -9.97 -29.98
C VAL A 5 48.23 -10.52 -29.10
N LEU A 6 48.14 -11.84 -28.93
CA LEU A 6 47.18 -12.48 -28.03
C LEU A 6 47.52 -12.27 -26.54
N TYR A 7 48.80 -12.13 -26.17
CA TYR A 7 49.21 -11.89 -24.79
C TYR A 7 48.95 -10.44 -24.35
N LEU A 8 49.09 -9.48 -25.29
CA LEU A 8 48.79 -8.07 -25.04
C LEU A 8 47.28 -7.80 -24.94
N LEU A 9 46.44 -8.49 -25.73
CA LEU A 9 44.98 -8.41 -25.57
C LEU A 9 44.48 -9.10 -24.28
N ALA A 10 45.20 -10.11 -23.77
CA ALA A 10 44.89 -10.75 -22.50
C ALA A 10 45.26 -9.89 -21.26
N LEU A 11 46.14 -8.89 -21.41
CA LEU A 11 46.48 -7.97 -20.31
C LEU A 11 45.52 -6.77 -20.18
N VAL A 12 44.67 -6.51 -21.19
CA VAL A 12 43.55 -5.57 -21.03
C VAL A 12 42.38 -6.22 -20.25
N ASN A 13 42.44 -7.54 -20.02
CA ASN A 13 41.62 -8.27 -19.04
C ASN A 13 42.14 -8.14 -17.58
N GLN A 14 42.54 -6.93 -17.16
CA GLN A 14 42.68 -6.56 -15.74
C GLN A 14 41.76 -5.41 -15.31
N LYS A 15 40.63 -5.22 -16.01
CA LYS A 15 39.43 -4.59 -15.45
C LYS A 15 38.17 -5.34 -15.88
N THR A 16 38.09 -6.62 -15.49
CA THR A 16 36.82 -7.06 -14.92
C THR A 16 36.61 -6.30 -13.61
N SER A 17 35.36 -6.17 -13.17
CA SER A 17 34.94 -5.50 -11.95
C SER A 17 34.46 -4.07 -12.18
N ILE A 18 33.13 -3.94 -12.18
CA ILE A 18 32.28 -3.00 -11.43
C ILE A 18 30.96 -2.80 -12.21
N ASN A 19 30.97 -2.78 -13.56
CA ASN A 19 29.77 -2.44 -14.34
C ASN A 19 28.74 -3.55 -14.57
N SER A 20 29.11 -4.83 -14.50
CA SER A 20 28.11 -5.94 -14.54
C SER A 20 27.54 -6.26 -13.17
N PHE A 21 28.28 -5.98 -12.09
CA PHE A 21 27.80 -6.15 -10.73
C PHE A 21 26.90 -4.99 -10.33
N ILE A 22 27.18 -3.74 -10.74
CA ILE A 22 26.21 -2.64 -10.56
C ILE A 22 24.96 -2.86 -11.41
N TYR A 23 25.04 -3.42 -12.62
CA TYR A 23 23.84 -3.75 -13.39
C TYR A 23 23.01 -4.85 -12.71
N TYR A 24 23.65 -5.92 -12.22
CA TYR A 24 22.98 -6.96 -11.43
C TYR A 24 22.57 -6.50 -10.04
N LEU A 25 23.26 -5.54 -9.41
CA LEU A 25 22.88 -4.93 -8.14
C LEU A 25 21.78 -3.91 -8.35
N CYS A 26 21.73 -3.21 -9.49
CA CYS A 26 20.61 -2.37 -9.89
C CYS A 26 19.40 -3.23 -10.23
N ILE A 27 19.55 -4.42 -10.81
CA ILE A 27 18.43 -5.35 -11.07
C ILE A 27 18.07 -6.17 -9.81
N SER A 28 19.02 -6.45 -8.92
CA SER A 28 18.82 -7.17 -7.65
C SER A 28 18.32 -6.25 -6.52
N PHE A 29 18.68 -4.95 -6.55
CA PHE A 29 18.06 -3.88 -5.75
C PHE A 29 16.90 -3.19 -6.49
N CYS A 30 16.66 -3.48 -7.77
CA CYS A 30 15.37 -3.23 -8.41
C CYS A 30 14.41 -4.25 -7.82
N LYS A 31 13.91 -3.88 -6.64
CA LYS A 31 12.68 -4.31 -6.01
C LYS A 31 11.71 -4.99 -6.98
N LEU A 32 11.94 -6.27 -7.24
CA LEU A 32 10.90 -7.25 -7.54
C LEU A 32 10.17 -7.67 -6.25
N ARG A 33 10.16 -6.80 -5.23
CA ARG A 33 9.06 -6.74 -4.29
C ARG A 33 7.94 -5.99 -4.98
N LEU A 34 7.25 -6.72 -5.85
CA LEU A 34 5.89 -6.53 -6.33
C LEU A 34 5.35 -5.16 -5.91
N TYR A 35 5.40 -4.18 -6.81
CA TYR A 35 4.51 -3.02 -6.71
C TYR A 35 3.11 -3.63 -6.77
N LYS A 36 2.55 -3.93 -5.60
CA LYS A 36 1.20 -4.47 -5.44
C LYS A 36 0.32 -3.31 -5.90
N PHE A 37 -0.08 -3.37 -7.16
CA PHE A 37 -0.98 -2.38 -7.72
C PHE A 37 -2.30 -2.62 -6.98
N ASN A 38 -2.54 -1.81 -5.94
CA ASN A 38 -3.76 -1.89 -5.16
C ASN A 38 -4.90 -1.42 -6.08
N ASN A 39 -5.65 -2.37 -6.64
CA ASN A 39 -6.82 -2.11 -7.49
C ASN A 39 -8.07 -1.70 -6.68
N PHE A 40 -7.93 -1.52 -5.37
CA PHE A 40 -9.02 -1.23 -4.46
C PHE A 40 -8.85 0.17 -3.85
N MET A 41 -9.97 0.83 -3.57
CA MET A 41 -10.01 2.16 -2.96
C MET A 41 -10.58 2.08 -1.56
N ILE A 42 -9.79 2.49 -0.56
CA ILE A 42 -10.22 2.61 0.84
C ILE A 42 -10.39 4.09 1.17
N LYS A 43 -11.56 4.47 1.68
CA LYS A 43 -11.83 5.79 2.27
C LYS A 43 -12.18 5.61 3.74
N ILE A 44 -11.57 6.41 4.61
CA ILE A 44 -11.89 6.46 6.03
C ILE A 44 -12.27 7.89 6.43
N TYR A 45 -13.46 8.03 7.00
CA TYR A 45 -13.94 9.30 7.55
C TYR A 45 -13.55 9.38 9.03
N THR A 46 -12.86 10.44 9.43
CA THR A 46 -12.25 10.59 10.76
C THR A 46 -12.54 11.96 11.38
N THR A 47 -12.14 12.13 12.65
CA THR A 47 -11.95 13.44 13.31
C THR A 47 -10.59 13.45 14.00
N ASN A 48 -10.10 14.64 14.36
CA ASN A 48 -8.74 14.80 14.92
C ASN A 48 -8.55 14.17 16.31
N TRP A 49 -9.62 14.04 17.08
CA TRP A 49 -9.60 13.64 18.49
C TRP A 49 -10.10 12.21 18.72
N CYS A 50 -10.37 11.46 17.64
CA CYS A 50 -11.02 10.14 17.69
C CYS A 50 -9.99 9.00 17.87
N PRO A 51 -9.95 8.30 19.02
CA PRO A 51 -8.99 7.21 19.24
C PRO A 51 -9.26 5.99 18.36
N SER A 52 -10.53 5.65 18.13
CA SER A 52 -10.93 4.54 17.25
C SER A 52 -10.51 4.76 15.79
N CYS A 53 -10.45 6.01 15.35
CA CYS A 53 -9.94 6.39 14.04
C CYS A 53 -8.44 6.08 13.93
N ASN A 54 -7.66 6.36 14.99
CA ASN A 54 -6.24 6.00 15.04
C ASN A 54 -6.03 4.49 15.02
N TYR A 55 -6.89 3.71 15.70
CA TYR A 55 -6.81 2.25 15.65
C TYR A 55 -7.14 1.69 14.25
N ALA A 56 -8.15 2.23 13.57
CA ALA A 56 -8.47 1.86 12.21
C ALA A 56 -7.30 2.13 11.25
N LYS A 57 -6.70 3.32 11.33
CA LYS A 57 -5.53 3.71 10.53
C LYS A 57 -4.33 2.80 10.80
N LYS A 58 -4.02 2.55 12.07
CA LYS A 58 -2.94 1.63 12.47
C LYS A 58 -3.15 0.22 11.90
N LEU A 59 -4.38 -0.29 11.89
CA LEU A 59 -4.68 -1.59 11.29
C LEU A 59 -4.43 -1.57 9.77
N PHE A 60 -4.80 -0.52 9.05
CA PHE A 60 -4.47 -0.39 7.63
C PHE A 60 -2.95 -0.31 7.39
N ASP A 61 -2.23 0.46 8.20
CA ASP A 61 -0.77 0.59 8.12
C ASP A 61 -0.08 -0.76 8.37
N GLU A 62 -0.52 -1.50 9.39
CA GLU A 62 -0.02 -2.86 9.71
C GLU A 62 -0.23 -3.84 8.56
N LEU A 63 -1.33 -3.69 7.81
CA LEU A 63 -1.65 -4.48 6.64
C LEU A 63 -1.02 -3.95 5.35
N SER A 64 -0.28 -2.84 5.41
CA SER A 64 0.27 -2.15 4.24
C SER A 64 -0.80 -1.85 3.19
N LEU A 65 -1.99 -1.43 3.64
CA LEU A 65 -3.09 -1.02 2.80
C LEU A 65 -3.12 0.51 2.70
N ASP A 66 -3.06 1.04 1.49
CA ASP A 66 -3.22 2.47 1.27
C ASP A 66 -4.69 2.88 1.47
N TYR A 67 -4.91 4.06 2.05
CA TYR A 67 -6.24 4.62 2.26
C TYR A 67 -6.25 6.14 2.10
N GLN A 68 -7.41 6.67 1.73
CA GLN A 68 -7.71 8.09 1.76
C GLN A 68 -8.37 8.43 3.10
N GLU A 69 -7.72 9.26 3.92
CA GLU A 69 -8.32 9.85 5.10
C GLU A 69 -9.12 11.10 4.73
N ILE A 70 -10.37 11.18 5.19
CA ILE A 70 -11.27 12.31 5.02
C ILE A 70 -11.67 12.79 6.41
N ASN A 71 -11.12 13.91 6.85
CA ASN A 71 -11.49 14.49 8.13
C ASN A 71 -12.79 15.30 7.98
N ILE A 72 -13.86 14.86 8.63
CA ILE A 72 -15.19 15.48 8.47
C ILE A 72 -15.24 16.91 9.03
N GLU A 73 -14.37 17.27 9.97
CA GLU A 73 -14.29 18.63 10.53
C GLU A 73 -13.61 19.59 9.55
N SER A 74 -12.57 19.11 8.86
CA SER A 74 -11.83 19.89 7.86
C SER A 74 -12.64 20.10 6.57
N GLU A 75 -13.46 19.11 6.21
CA GLU A 75 -14.28 19.11 4.99
C GLU A 75 -15.71 19.65 5.22
N ASP A 76 -16.01 20.15 6.42
CA ASP A 76 -17.35 20.64 6.83
C ASP A 76 -18.48 19.62 6.54
N ILE A 77 -18.18 18.33 6.72
CA ILE A 77 -19.13 17.24 6.54
C ILE A 77 -19.92 17.08 7.84
N SER A 78 -21.19 17.46 7.80
CA SER A 78 -22.10 17.24 8.93
C SER A 78 -22.31 15.75 9.19
N ARG A 79 -22.66 15.38 10.43
CA ARG A 79 -22.99 13.98 10.77
C ARG A 79 -24.17 13.42 9.97
N LYS A 80 -25.08 14.28 9.52
CA LYS A 80 -26.18 13.88 8.64
C LYS A 80 -25.66 13.48 7.25
N GLN A 81 -24.78 14.28 6.67
CA GLN A 81 -24.12 13.93 5.40
C GLN A 81 -23.27 12.67 5.54
N LEU A 82 -22.55 12.52 6.66
CA LEU A 82 -21.80 11.29 6.94
C LEU A 82 -22.71 10.07 6.92
N LEU A 83 -23.86 10.14 7.60
CA LEU A 83 -24.87 9.07 7.59
C LEU A 83 -25.37 8.77 6.18
N GLU A 84 -25.62 9.79 5.36
CA GLU A 84 -26.05 9.62 3.97
C GLU A 84 -24.96 8.97 3.09
N LEU A 85 -23.69 9.30 3.32
CA LEU A 85 -22.55 8.78 2.57
C LEU A 85 -22.15 7.36 2.97
N THR A 86 -22.21 7.03 4.26
CA THR A 86 -21.61 5.80 4.80
C THR A 86 -22.61 4.88 5.50
N GLY A 87 -23.84 5.33 5.73
CA GLY A 87 -24.83 4.59 6.53
C GLY A 87 -24.60 4.63 8.04
N GLY A 88 -23.62 5.42 8.53
CA GLY A 88 -23.32 5.54 9.96
C GLY A 88 -23.13 6.98 10.43
N TYR A 89 -23.53 7.25 11.68
CA TYR A 89 -23.51 8.62 12.24
C TYR A 89 -22.20 8.98 12.96
N SER A 90 -21.41 7.98 13.35
CA SER A 90 -20.22 8.12 14.19
C SER A 90 -18.94 7.78 13.42
N VAL A 91 -17.87 8.53 13.64
CA VAL A 91 -16.53 8.17 13.14
C VAL A 91 -15.88 7.04 13.99
N PRO A 92 -14.98 6.24 13.41
CA PRO A 92 -14.65 6.20 11.99
C PRO A 92 -15.78 5.57 11.19
N GLN A 93 -15.88 5.96 9.91
CA GLN A 93 -16.68 5.26 8.91
C GLN A 93 -15.79 4.89 7.74
N ILE A 94 -15.88 3.65 7.27
CA ILE A 94 -14.98 3.11 6.25
C ILE A 94 -15.80 2.65 5.04
N ILE A 95 -15.32 3.05 3.87
CA ILE A 95 -15.81 2.59 2.57
C ILE A 95 -14.66 1.88 1.86
N ILE A 96 -14.91 0.68 1.34
CA ILE A 96 -13.98 -0.09 0.52
C ILE A 96 -14.68 -0.39 -0.80
N ASN A 97 -14.09 0.02 -1.93
CA ASN A 97 -14.66 -0.19 -3.27
C ASN A 97 -16.13 0.23 -3.35
N ASP A 98 -16.41 1.46 -2.92
CA ASP A 98 -17.76 2.07 -2.84
C ASP A 98 -18.78 1.35 -1.93
N LYS A 99 -18.36 0.31 -1.21
CA LYS A 99 -19.17 -0.37 -0.20
C LYS A 99 -18.84 0.15 1.19
N ALA A 100 -19.85 0.72 1.85
CA ALA A 100 -19.74 1.04 3.28
C ALA A 100 -19.64 -0.25 4.10
N ILE A 101 -18.54 -0.40 4.85
CA ILE A 101 -18.36 -1.52 5.77
C ILE A 101 -18.75 -1.16 7.22
N GLY A 102 -18.88 0.13 7.52
CA GLY A 102 -19.22 0.64 8.84
C GLY A 102 -18.02 1.17 9.61
N GLY A 103 -18.02 0.98 10.93
CA GLY A 103 -17.00 1.54 11.83
C GLY A 103 -15.81 0.63 12.08
N TYR A 104 -15.00 0.98 13.08
CA TYR A 104 -13.81 0.22 13.45
C TYR A 104 -14.14 -1.22 13.86
N ASP A 105 -15.22 -1.44 14.62
CA ASP A 105 -15.61 -2.79 15.05
C ASP A 105 -15.96 -3.68 13.84
N ASN A 106 -16.60 -3.12 12.82
CA ASN A 106 -16.90 -3.84 11.58
C ASN A 106 -15.61 -4.19 10.82
N LEU A 107 -14.67 -3.24 10.73
CA LEU A 107 -13.36 -3.47 10.12
C LEU A 107 -12.62 -4.60 10.86
N LEU A 108 -12.57 -4.53 12.19
CA LEU A 108 -11.88 -5.51 13.02
C LEU A 108 -12.54 -6.90 12.88
N PHE A 109 -13.87 -6.96 12.86
CA PHE A 109 -14.60 -8.19 12.59
C PHE A 109 -14.23 -8.79 11.22
N LEU A 110 -14.21 -7.99 10.16
CA LEU A 110 -13.84 -8.45 8.82
C LEU A 110 -12.40 -8.96 8.77
N TYR A 111 -11.48 -8.28 9.45
CA TYR A 111 -10.08 -8.69 9.54
C TYR A 111 -9.93 -10.02 10.28
N GLN A 112 -10.49 -10.12 11.50
CA GLN A 112 -10.41 -11.33 12.34
C GLN A 112 -11.04 -12.56 11.69
N ASN A 113 -12.07 -12.36 10.86
CA ASN A 113 -12.75 -13.44 10.15
C ASN A 113 -12.16 -13.72 8.75
N ASN A 114 -11.00 -13.15 8.40
CA ASN A 114 -10.36 -13.27 7.09
C ASN A 114 -11.24 -12.85 5.89
N LYS A 115 -12.29 -12.04 6.14
CA LYS A 115 -13.22 -11.54 5.12
C LYS A 115 -12.75 -10.23 4.49
N LEU A 116 -11.85 -9.51 5.14
CA LEU A 116 -11.31 -8.26 4.61
C LEU A 116 -10.62 -8.45 3.25
N ASN A 117 -9.85 -9.53 3.09
CA ASN A 117 -9.19 -9.86 1.83
C ASN A 117 -10.16 -10.10 0.67
N GLN A 118 -11.37 -10.57 0.94
CA GLN A 118 -12.40 -10.75 -0.09
C GLN A 118 -12.84 -9.40 -0.64
N LEU A 119 -13.02 -8.40 0.23
CA LEU A 119 -13.42 -7.05 -0.20
C LEU A 119 -12.35 -6.34 -1.02
N ILE A 120 -11.08 -6.63 -0.72
CA ILE A 120 -9.91 -5.97 -1.30
C ILE A 120 -9.51 -6.60 -2.65
N ASN A 121 -9.67 -7.93 -2.79
CA ASN A 121 -9.24 -8.68 -3.98
C ASN A 121 -10.41 -9.06 -4.90
N ASN A 122 -11.57 -8.38 -4.81
CA ASN A 122 -12.65 -8.62 -5.76
C ASN A 122 -12.26 -8.06 -7.14
N ASP A 123 -11.56 -8.87 -7.93
CA ASP A 123 -11.30 -8.70 -9.36
C ASP A 123 -12.53 -9.18 -10.17
N GLU A 124 -13.72 -8.62 -9.89
CA GLU A 124 -14.88 -8.80 -10.79
C GLU A 124 -14.90 -7.75 -11.90
#